data_AF-A0A8H7NPQ3-F1
#
_entry.id   AF-A0A8H7NPQ3-F1
#
_cell.length_a   1.000
_cell.length_b   1.000
_cell.length_c   1.000
_cell.angle_alpha   90.00
_cell.angle_beta   90.00
_cell.angle_gamma   90.00
#
_symmetry.space_group_name_H-M   'P 1'
#
loop_
_entity.id
_entity.type
_entity.pdbx_description
1 polymer ?
#
loop_
_entity_poly.entity_id
_entity_poly.type
_entity_poly.pdbx_seq_one_letter_code
_entity_poly.pdbx_strand_id
1 'polypeptide(L)'
;MSRSAGLQREREVQSFVQSWQSAQGSSLNVALNVDSLEQQSLHGKGYTPRASRDKTLTAFAQLAVLRLGVKRAMVSLIDDQHQTILAEATRNLKLGDLEAQAPHESNNPAAAGNNGTSVSSQNGINGPVTENDLWLGASVITRADAVCEHCLTDTCTARDESGQSYTAPGLIVPDLRLDPRFQNRPYVASEQGIRFYAGVPIISRHGHKIGAYAVSDESTRHGLTVDELQFMQGVSQAIMEHLEWARDRVDRFKGERIVRGLAAFIEGCSGMDDEPNPSKRRSSRSPSTVRPRISLSRPRDLL
;
A
#
# COMPACT_ATOMS: atom_id res chain seq x y z
N MET A 1 -28.23 -9.39 -11.59
CA MET A 1 -27.51 -9.88 -10.39
C MET A 1 -28.46 -9.81 -9.19
N SER A 2 -28.55 -10.85 -8.36
CA SER A 2 -29.36 -10.83 -7.13
C SER A 2 -28.82 -9.78 -6.15
N ARG A 3 -29.70 -9.05 -5.45
CA ARG A 3 -29.35 -8.04 -4.42
C ARG A 3 -28.40 -8.62 -3.36
N SER A 4 -28.53 -9.92 -3.06
CA SER A 4 -27.66 -10.66 -2.15
C SER A 4 -26.22 -10.80 -2.65
N ALA A 5 -26.03 -11.11 -3.94
CA ALA A 5 -24.70 -11.28 -4.54
C ALA A 5 -23.92 -9.95 -4.58
N GLY A 6 -24.62 -8.83 -4.79
CA GLY A 6 -24.02 -7.49 -4.71
C GLY A 6 -23.49 -7.16 -3.31
N LEU A 7 -24.29 -7.47 -2.28
CA LEU A 7 -23.89 -7.26 -0.87
C LEU A 7 -22.72 -8.15 -0.45
N GLN A 8 -22.65 -9.39 -0.94
CA GLN A 8 -21.52 -10.30 -0.66
C GLN A 8 -20.22 -9.78 -1.25
N ARG A 9 -20.25 -9.38 -2.53
CA ARG A 9 -19.11 -8.73 -3.19
C ARG A 9 -18.64 -7.50 -2.42
N GLU A 10 -19.58 -6.64 -2.02
CA GLU A 10 -19.26 -5.40 -1.32
C GLU A 10 -18.53 -5.66 0.01
N ARG A 11 -19.05 -6.57 0.83
CA ARG A 11 -18.39 -6.99 2.07
C ARG A 11 -17.00 -7.54 1.81
N GLU A 12 -16.82 -8.26 0.72
CA GLU A 12 -15.52 -8.81 0.35
C GLU A 12 -14.52 -7.72 -0.05
N VAL A 13 -14.93 -6.76 -0.89
CA VAL A 13 -14.11 -5.59 -1.25
C VAL A 13 -13.67 -4.85 0.02
N GLN A 14 -14.62 -4.51 0.91
CA GLN A 14 -14.34 -3.78 2.14
C GLN A 14 -13.40 -4.55 3.07
N SER A 15 -13.55 -5.88 3.16
CA SER A 15 -12.64 -6.74 3.93
C SER A 15 -11.20 -6.63 3.44
N PHE A 16 -10.96 -6.66 2.12
CA PHE A 16 -9.61 -6.53 1.57
C PHE A 16 -9.05 -5.12 1.69
N VAL A 17 -9.85 -4.08 1.44
CA VAL A 17 -9.42 -2.68 1.60
C VAL A 17 -8.99 -2.42 3.04
N GLN A 18 -9.81 -2.81 4.03
CA GLN A 18 -9.52 -2.58 5.45
C GLN A 18 -8.25 -3.31 5.90
N SER A 19 -8.06 -4.54 5.43
CA SER A 19 -6.87 -5.32 5.79
C SER A 19 -5.62 -4.78 5.12
N TRP A 20 -5.69 -4.36 3.86
CA TRP A 20 -4.58 -3.69 3.18
C TRP A 20 -4.19 -2.39 3.90
N GLN A 21 -5.16 -1.54 4.27
CA GLN A 21 -4.91 -0.32 5.05
C GLN A 21 -4.24 -0.64 6.41
N SER A 22 -4.74 -1.66 7.10
CA SER A 22 -4.18 -2.10 8.39
C SER A 22 -2.74 -2.58 8.27
N ALA A 23 -2.43 -3.33 7.19
CA ALA A 23 -1.09 -3.86 6.94
C ALA A 23 -0.05 -2.76 6.66
N GLN A 24 -0.47 -1.60 6.15
CA GLN A 24 0.40 -0.46 5.88
C GLN A 24 0.75 0.40 7.11
N GLY A 25 0.40 -0.06 8.31
CA GLY A 25 0.73 0.63 9.57
C GLY A 25 -0.25 1.74 9.96
N SER A 26 -1.42 1.82 9.31
CA SER A 26 -2.53 2.63 9.80
C SER A 26 -3.19 1.94 10.99
N SER A 27 -2.51 1.96 12.13
CA SER A 27 -3.06 1.59 13.43
C SER A 27 -4.16 2.59 13.79
N LEU A 28 -5.42 2.32 13.46
CA LEU A 28 -6.66 2.94 13.98
C LEU A 28 -6.80 4.49 14.00
N ASN A 29 -5.74 5.26 13.70
CA ASN A 29 -5.65 6.72 13.88
C ASN A 29 -5.70 7.50 12.56
N VAL A 30 -5.86 6.83 11.42
CA VAL A 30 -5.90 7.45 10.08
C VAL A 30 -7.21 7.14 9.34
N ALA A 31 -8.23 6.65 10.04
CA ALA A 31 -9.59 6.57 9.49
C ALA A 31 -10.26 7.96 9.35
N LEU A 32 -9.55 9.05 9.65
CA LEU A 32 -10.06 10.42 9.66
C LEU A 32 -9.60 11.30 8.48
N ASN A 33 -8.88 10.76 7.49
CA ASN A 33 -8.49 11.55 6.31
C ASN A 33 -9.37 11.28 5.07
N VAL A 34 -10.59 10.77 5.27
CA VAL A 34 -11.60 10.63 4.21
C VAL A 34 -12.37 11.94 3.98
N ASP A 35 -11.93 13.05 4.58
CA ASP A 35 -12.49 14.36 4.30
C ASP A 35 -11.98 14.90 2.96
N SER A 36 -12.89 14.86 1.98
CA SER A 36 -12.96 15.82 0.87
C SER A 36 -11.82 15.77 -0.16
N LEU A 37 -11.73 14.67 -0.92
CA LEU A 37 -11.29 14.78 -2.31
C LEU A 37 -12.52 15.04 -3.18
N GLU A 38 -13.08 16.25 -3.05
CA GLU A 38 -13.96 16.78 -4.10
C GLU A 38 -13.20 16.76 -5.43
N GLN A 39 -13.84 16.18 -6.44
CA GLN A 39 -13.33 15.68 -7.71
C GLN A 39 -12.65 16.71 -8.65
N GLN A 40 -12.29 17.91 -8.22
CA GLN A 40 -11.83 18.98 -9.12
C GLN A 40 -10.32 19.14 -9.26
N SER A 41 -9.49 18.33 -8.61
CA SER A 41 -8.04 18.60 -8.63
C SER A 41 -7.09 17.38 -8.45
N LEU A 42 -7.41 16.19 -8.97
CA LEU A 42 -6.33 15.21 -9.24
C LEU A 42 -5.33 15.75 -10.29
N HIS A 43 -5.72 16.80 -11.03
CA HIS A 43 -4.90 17.56 -11.98
C HIS A 43 -4.77 19.05 -11.64
N GLY A 44 -5.24 19.50 -10.48
CA GLY A 44 -5.07 20.91 -10.07
C GLY A 44 -3.86 21.11 -9.17
N LYS A 45 -3.49 22.37 -8.98
CA LYS A 45 -2.28 22.77 -8.24
C LYS A 45 -2.34 22.22 -6.81
N GLY A 46 -1.56 21.18 -6.51
CA GLY A 46 -1.32 20.71 -5.14
C GLY A 46 -1.45 19.21 -4.89
N TYR A 47 -1.98 18.41 -5.83
CA TYR A 47 -1.97 16.96 -5.66
C TYR A 47 -0.55 16.40 -5.84
N THR A 48 -0.10 15.54 -4.91
CA THR A 48 1.19 14.85 -4.99
C THR A 48 0.94 13.34 -4.89
N PRO A 49 1.05 12.61 -6.00
CA PRO A 49 0.92 11.16 -6.04
C PRO A 49 1.94 10.49 -5.12
N ARG A 50 1.50 9.47 -4.36
CA ARG A 50 2.39 8.72 -3.45
C ARG A 50 2.50 7.26 -3.88
N ALA A 51 3.72 6.74 -3.86
CA ALA A 51 3.96 5.33 -4.10
C ALA A 51 3.31 4.47 -3.01
N SER A 52 2.86 3.27 -3.38
CA SER A 52 2.32 2.33 -2.40
C SER A 52 3.41 1.89 -1.40
N ARG A 53 2.97 1.67 -0.16
CA ARG A 53 3.80 0.99 0.85
C ARG A 53 3.85 -0.51 0.60
N ASP A 54 2.89 -1.06 -0.15
CA ASP A 54 2.88 -2.46 -0.56
C ASP A 54 3.79 -2.67 -1.77
N LYS A 55 5.05 -3.05 -1.51
CA LYS A 55 6.06 -3.26 -2.55
C LYS A 55 5.74 -4.44 -3.47
N THR A 56 5.02 -5.45 -2.97
CA THR A 56 4.62 -6.59 -3.80
C THR A 56 3.60 -6.15 -4.84
N LEU A 57 2.57 -5.39 -4.44
CA LEU A 57 1.60 -4.85 -5.39
C LEU A 57 2.23 -3.88 -6.39
N THR A 58 3.17 -3.04 -5.94
CA THR A 58 3.95 -2.17 -6.85
C THR A 58 4.79 -2.99 -7.84
N ALA A 59 5.43 -4.06 -7.39
CA ALA A 59 6.22 -4.93 -8.26
C ALA A 59 5.35 -5.64 -9.32
N PHE A 60 4.15 -6.11 -8.94
CA PHE A 60 3.20 -6.67 -9.91
C PHE A 60 2.81 -5.65 -10.97
N ALA A 61 2.43 -4.42 -10.56
CA ALA A 61 2.14 -3.35 -11.51
C ALA A 61 3.33 -3.08 -12.44
N GLN A 62 4.54 -2.95 -11.89
CA GLN A 62 5.73 -2.68 -12.69
C GLN A 62 6.06 -3.82 -13.66
N LEU A 63 5.78 -5.07 -13.27
CA LEU A 63 5.99 -6.23 -14.12
C LEU A 63 5.15 -6.15 -15.41
N ALA A 64 3.88 -5.72 -15.36
CA ALA A 64 3.11 -5.48 -16.59
C ALA A 64 3.68 -4.34 -17.43
N VAL A 65 4.11 -3.24 -16.79
CA VAL A 65 4.74 -2.12 -17.51
C VAL A 65 5.92 -2.59 -18.32
N LEU A 66 6.78 -3.41 -17.73
CA LEU A 66 7.96 -3.97 -18.38
C LEU A 66 7.61 -5.00 -19.44
N ARG A 67 6.66 -5.90 -19.15
CA ARG A 67 6.30 -7.03 -20.03
C ARG A 67 5.54 -6.59 -21.29
N LEU A 68 4.62 -5.63 -21.15
CA LEU A 68 3.75 -5.14 -22.24
C LEU A 68 4.31 -3.87 -22.90
N GLY A 69 5.33 -3.24 -22.30
CA GLY A 69 5.89 -1.98 -22.81
C GLY A 69 4.88 -0.85 -22.82
N VAL A 70 4.05 -0.76 -21.78
CA VAL A 70 3.07 0.33 -21.57
C VAL A 70 3.66 1.41 -20.67
N LYS A 71 3.07 2.61 -20.62
CA LYS A 71 3.55 3.68 -19.72
C LYS A 71 3.27 3.40 -18.25
N ARG A 72 2.08 2.88 -17.93
CA ARG A 72 1.56 2.75 -16.56
C ARG A 72 0.79 1.45 -16.37
N ALA A 73 0.81 0.95 -15.14
CA ALA A 73 -0.09 -0.10 -14.67
C ALA A 73 -0.57 0.20 -13.25
N MET A 74 -1.74 -0.32 -12.90
CA MET A 74 -2.36 -0.14 -11.59
C MET A 74 -3.05 -1.40 -11.09
N VAL A 75 -3.05 -1.54 -9.77
CA VAL A 75 -3.82 -2.53 -9.01
C VAL A 75 -4.85 -1.77 -8.20
N SER A 76 -6.12 -2.14 -8.32
CA SER A 76 -7.21 -1.43 -7.64
C SER A 76 -8.31 -2.36 -7.15
N LEU A 77 -8.96 -1.98 -6.04
CA LEU A 77 -10.21 -2.56 -5.55
C LEU A 77 -11.35 -1.59 -5.80
N ILE A 78 -12.53 -2.11 -6.13
CA ILE A 78 -13.66 -1.31 -6.61
C ILE A 78 -14.91 -1.70 -5.83
N ASP A 79 -15.47 -0.78 -5.06
CA ASP A 79 -16.76 -0.97 -4.37
C ASP A 79 -17.92 -0.44 -5.22
N ASP A 80 -19.02 0.01 -4.60
CA ASP A 80 -20.16 0.58 -5.31
C ASP A 80 -19.98 2.05 -5.70
N GLN A 81 -19.20 2.83 -4.93
CA GLN A 81 -19.01 4.27 -5.12
C GLN A 81 -17.59 4.65 -5.56
N HIS A 82 -16.60 3.86 -5.18
CA HIS A 82 -15.19 4.19 -5.20
C HIS A 82 -14.33 3.11 -5.84
N GLN A 83 -13.19 3.55 -6.35
CA GLN A 83 -12.07 2.73 -6.73
C GLN A 83 -10.87 3.14 -5.88
N THR A 84 -10.39 2.21 -5.06
CA THR A 84 -9.17 2.35 -4.26
C THR A 84 -7.98 1.83 -5.07
N ILE A 85 -7.09 2.72 -5.50
CA ILE A 85 -5.82 2.37 -6.14
C ILE A 85 -4.86 1.91 -5.04
N LEU A 86 -4.54 0.61 -5.03
CA LEU A 86 -3.62 0.02 -4.07
C LEU A 86 -2.17 0.25 -4.47
N ALA A 87 -1.89 0.23 -5.77
CA ALA A 87 -0.57 0.49 -6.32
C ALA A 87 -0.69 1.01 -7.76
N GLU A 88 0.20 1.94 -8.12
CA GLU A 88 0.50 2.33 -9.49
C GLU A 88 2.01 2.17 -9.68
N ALA A 89 2.41 1.78 -10.90
CA ALA A 89 3.81 1.76 -11.30
C ALA A 89 4.02 2.26 -12.71
N THR A 90 5.21 2.84 -12.93
CA THR A 90 5.80 3.12 -14.24
C THR A 90 7.10 2.34 -14.39
N ARG A 91 7.70 2.43 -15.59
CA ARG A 91 8.97 1.76 -15.89
C ARG A 91 10.10 2.17 -14.95
N ASN A 92 10.13 3.43 -14.52
CA ASN A 92 11.24 4.01 -13.76
C ASN A 92 10.98 4.09 -12.26
N LEU A 93 9.82 3.60 -11.79
CA LEU A 93 9.49 3.64 -10.38
C LEU A 93 10.49 2.80 -9.58
N LYS A 94 11.18 3.43 -8.63
CA LYS A 94 12.10 2.72 -7.73
C LYS A 94 11.29 2.00 -6.65
N LEU A 95 11.38 0.68 -6.62
CA LEU A 95 11.00 -0.10 -5.45
C LEU A 95 12.08 0.20 -4.39
N GLY A 96 11.76 1.04 -3.41
CA GLY A 96 12.74 1.53 -2.43
C GLY A 96 13.59 0.44 -1.80
N ASP A 97 14.75 0.81 -1.24
CA ASP A 97 15.78 -0.11 -0.77
C ASP A 97 15.22 -1.23 0.12
N LEU A 98 15.48 -2.48 -0.26
CA LEU A 98 15.01 -3.69 0.41
C LEU A 98 15.61 -3.87 1.84
N GLU A 99 16.44 -2.95 2.32
CA GLU A 99 17.30 -3.13 3.51
C GLU A 99 17.09 -2.14 4.66
N ALA A 100 16.08 -1.26 4.64
CA ALA A 100 15.90 -0.28 5.73
C ALA A 100 14.93 -0.72 6.83
N GLN A 101 15.05 -1.95 7.37
CA GLN A 101 14.43 -2.35 8.64
C GLN A 101 15.30 -3.35 9.41
N ALA A 102 16.54 -2.96 9.75
CA ALA A 102 17.20 -3.50 10.94
C ALA A 102 17.14 -2.43 12.04
N PRO A 103 16.65 -2.74 13.25
CA PRO A 103 16.73 -1.79 14.36
C PRO A 103 18.19 -1.70 14.80
N HIS A 104 18.89 -0.66 14.33
CA HIS A 104 20.23 -0.36 14.83
C HIS A 104 20.11 0.34 16.19
N GLU A 105 20.12 -0.44 17.26
CA GLU A 105 20.67 0.02 18.53
C GLU A 105 22.20 0.08 18.37
N SER A 106 22.78 1.28 18.42
CA SER A 106 24.14 1.43 18.95
C SER A 106 24.42 2.85 19.43
N ASN A 107 24.56 2.95 20.75
CA ASN A 107 25.25 4.02 21.46
C ASN A 107 26.73 4.07 21.05
N ASN A 108 27.24 5.23 20.60
CA ASN A 108 28.34 5.93 21.31
C ASN A 108 28.72 7.29 20.65
N PRO A 109 29.12 8.31 21.43
CA PRO A 109 29.66 9.57 20.93
C PRO A 109 31.19 9.64 21.10
N ALA A 110 31.95 9.84 20.01
CA ALA A 110 33.26 10.52 20.00
C ALA A 110 33.94 10.39 18.62
N ALA A 111 34.22 11.53 17.97
CA ALA A 111 35.53 11.89 17.42
C ALA A 111 35.38 13.08 16.44
N ALA A 112 35.74 14.27 16.90
CA ALA A 112 36.07 15.42 16.08
C ALA A 112 37.57 15.38 15.73
N GLY A 113 37.95 15.75 14.50
CA GLY A 113 39.36 15.97 14.16
C GLY A 113 39.74 16.03 12.67
N ASN A 114 39.54 17.21 12.06
CA ASN A 114 40.34 17.90 11.02
C ASN A 114 40.75 17.28 9.65
N ASN A 115 40.18 17.90 8.60
CA ASN A 115 40.75 18.56 7.40
C ASN A 115 42.03 18.05 6.70
N GLY A 116 41.88 17.73 5.41
CA GLY A 116 42.95 17.67 4.40
C GLY A 116 42.40 17.66 2.96
N THR A 117 42.42 18.84 2.34
CA THR A 117 42.68 19.18 0.91
C THR A 117 42.05 18.36 -0.24
N SER A 118 41.35 19.12 -1.09
CA SER A 118 40.66 18.75 -2.33
C SER A 118 41.49 18.00 -3.38
N VAL A 119 40.97 16.86 -3.84
CA VAL A 119 41.13 16.38 -5.21
C VAL A 119 39.75 16.00 -5.73
N SER A 120 39.35 16.68 -6.80
CA SER A 120 38.12 16.50 -7.55
C SER A 120 37.95 15.08 -8.07
N SER A 121 36.89 14.42 -7.63
CA SER A 121 36.22 13.38 -8.41
C SER A 121 34.72 13.58 -8.27
N GLN A 122 34.14 14.06 -9.37
CA GLN A 122 32.71 14.13 -9.59
C GLN A 122 32.10 12.74 -9.38
N ASN A 123 31.24 12.59 -8.38
CA ASN A 123 29.96 11.90 -8.50
C ASN A 123 29.24 11.92 -7.15
N GLY A 124 28.24 12.79 -7.05
CA GLY A 124 27.31 12.79 -5.92
C GLY A 124 26.93 14.21 -5.52
N ILE A 125 25.78 14.67 -5.99
CA ILE A 125 24.99 15.67 -5.27
C ILE A 125 23.51 15.29 -5.41
N ASN A 126 22.99 14.65 -4.36
CA ASN A 126 21.70 14.90 -3.73
C ASN A 126 20.64 15.63 -4.59
N GLY A 127 19.73 14.87 -5.20
CA GLY A 127 18.42 15.35 -5.65
C GLY A 127 17.32 14.62 -4.89
N PRO A 128 16.16 15.26 -4.60
CA PRO A 128 15.05 14.58 -3.94
C PRO A 128 14.60 13.40 -4.82
N VAL A 129 14.33 12.26 -4.19
CA VAL A 129 13.82 11.05 -4.84
C VAL A 129 12.56 11.42 -5.60
N THR A 130 12.58 11.37 -6.93
CA THR A 130 11.47 11.88 -7.74
C THR A 130 10.29 10.92 -7.70
N GLU A 131 9.31 11.24 -6.86
CA GLU A 131 7.89 10.84 -6.95
C GLU A 131 7.21 11.28 -8.27
N ASN A 132 7.97 11.86 -9.22
CA ASN A 132 7.48 12.59 -10.41
C ASN A 132 6.88 11.74 -11.55
N ASP A 133 6.84 10.42 -11.46
CA ASP A 133 6.37 9.58 -12.59
C ASP A 133 5.00 8.92 -12.34
N LEU A 134 4.52 8.97 -11.10
CA LEU A 134 3.19 8.49 -10.74
C LEU A 134 2.14 9.54 -11.13
N TRP A 135 0.97 9.06 -11.56
CA TRP A 135 -0.13 9.93 -11.93
C TRP A 135 -1.19 10.01 -10.85
N LEU A 136 -1.65 8.87 -10.35
CA LEU A 136 -2.54 8.75 -9.20
C LEU A 136 -1.75 8.31 -7.96
N GLY A 137 -0.89 7.30 -8.09
CA GLY A 137 -0.33 6.62 -6.92
C GLY A 137 -1.41 5.94 -6.08
N ALA A 138 -1.07 5.59 -4.84
CA ALA A 138 -2.03 5.02 -3.90
C ALA A 138 -3.06 6.08 -3.48
N SER A 139 -4.31 5.90 -3.91
CA SER A 139 -5.36 6.93 -3.84
C SER A 139 -6.76 6.32 -3.93
N VAL A 140 -7.79 7.14 -3.72
CA VAL A 140 -9.20 6.75 -3.90
C VAL A 140 -9.84 7.70 -4.91
N ILE A 141 -10.55 7.15 -5.89
CA ILE A 141 -11.26 7.91 -6.93
C ILE A 141 -12.71 7.44 -7.01
N THR A 142 -13.59 8.24 -7.60
CA THR A 142 -14.98 7.85 -7.85
C THR A 142 -15.04 6.74 -8.90
N ARG A 143 -15.79 5.68 -8.61
CA ARG A 143 -15.94 4.53 -9.50
C ARG A 143 -16.49 4.92 -10.87
N ALA A 144 -17.52 5.76 -10.89
CA ALA A 144 -18.18 6.20 -12.12
C ALA A 144 -17.27 7.00 -13.07
N ASP A 145 -16.12 7.47 -12.59
CA ASP A 145 -15.13 8.19 -13.40
C ASP A 145 -14.01 7.28 -13.89
N ALA A 146 -13.95 6.02 -13.45
CA ALA A 146 -12.82 5.15 -13.70
C ALA A 146 -13.10 4.12 -14.79
N VAL A 147 -12.18 4.01 -15.75
CA VAL A 147 -12.26 3.00 -16.83
C VAL A 147 -12.31 1.56 -16.28
N CYS A 148 -11.71 1.33 -15.11
CA CYS A 148 -11.53 0.00 -14.54
C CYS A 148 -12.82 -0.67 -14.09
N GLU A 149 -13.92 0.06 -13.85
CA GLU A 149 -15.18 -0.58 -13.48
C GLU A 149 -15.71 -1.51 -14.58
N HIS A 150 -15.41 -1.18 -15.84
CA HIS A 150 -15.81 -1.98 -16.99
C HIS A 150 -15.10 -3.33 -17.05
N CYS A 151 -13.94 -3.49 -16.42
CA CYS A 151 -13.30 -4.81 -16.27
C CYS A 151 -14.18 -5.79 -15.45
N LEU A 152 -15.09 -5.28 -14.62
CA LEU A 152 -15.98 -6.08 -13.80
C LEU A 152 -17.19 -6.60 -14.61
N THR A 153 -17.64 -5.86 -15.61
CA THR A 153 -18.86 -6.15 -16.35
C THR A 153 -18.60 -6.72 -17.74
N ASP A 154 -17.58 -6.20 -18.42
CA ASP A 154 -17.37 -6.43 -19.85
C ASP A 154 -16.53 -7.69 -20.09
N THR A 155 -16.46 -8.06 -21.37
CA THR A 155 -15.55 -9.07 -21.91
C THR A 155 -14.68 -8.44 -22.98
N CYS A 156 -13.44 -8.88 -23.08
CA CYS A 156 -12.50 -8.46 -24.10
C CYS A 156 -11.99 -9.65 -24.90
N THR A 157 -11.55 -9.39 -26.12
CA THR A 157 -11.02 -10.40 -27.03
C THR A 157 -9.62 -10.01 -27.47
N ALA A 158 -8.66 -10.88 -27.20
CA ALA A 158 -7.31 -10.83 -27.78
C ALA A 158 -7.24 -11.76 -29.00
N ARG A 159 -6.32 -11.45 -29.91
CA ARG A 159 -6.06 -12.26 -31.12
C ARG A 159 -4.58 -12.55 -31.24
N ASP A 160 -4.24 -13.75 -31.71
CA ASP A 160 -2.87 -14.10 -32.05
C ASP A 160 -2.57 -13.87 -33.54
N GLU A 161 -1.32 -14.10 -33.94
CA GLU A 161 -0.87 -13.95 -35.33
C GLU A 161 -1.54 -14.94 -36.29
N SER A 162 -2.03 -16.07 -35.78
CA SER A 162 -2.76 -17.08 -36.56
C SER A 162 -4.25 -16.75 -36.76
N GLY A 163 -4.73 -15.70 -36.10
CA GLY A 163 -6.14 -15.28 -36.10
C GLY A 163 -7.00 -15.97 -35.04
N GLN A 164 -6.42 -16.83 -34.21
CA GLN A 164 -7.12 -17.44 -33.08
C GLN A 164 -7.49 -16.35 -32.08
N SER A 165 -8.76 -16.36 -31.68
CA SER A 165 -9.29 -15.42 -30.70
C SER A 165 -9.37 -16.06 -29.32
N TYR A 166 -9.01 -15.30 -28.29
CA TYR A 166 -9.21 -15.66 -26.90
C TYR A 166 -10.06 -14.57 -26.24
N THR A 167 -11.22 -14.97 -25.71
CA THR A 167 -12.18 -14.04 -25.06
C THR A 167 -12.24 -14.32 -23.58
N ALA A 168 -12.16 -13.27 -22.78
CA ALA A 168 -12.16 -13.36 -21.32
C ALA A 168 -12.85 -12.13 -20.70
N PRO A 169 -13.26 -12.21 -19.42
CA PRO A 169 -13.66 -11.04 -18.66
C PRO A 169 -12.57 -9.96 -18.64
N GLY A 170 -12.96 -8.71 -18.87
CA GLY A 170 -12.02 -7.59 -18.94
C GLY A 170 -12.43 -6.56 -19.98
N LEU A 171 -11.59 -5.57 -20.16
CA LEU A 171 -11.78 -4.49 -21.13
C LEU A 171 -10.47 -4.23 -21.87
N ILE A 172 -10.54 -4.09 -23.19
CA ILE A 172 -9.43 -3.63 -24.04
C ILE A 172 -9.98 -2.49 -24.89
N VAL A 173 -9.36 -1.31 -24.80
CA VAL A 173 -9.67 -0.13 -25.60
C VAL A 173 -8.41 0.35 -26.33
N PRO A 174 -8.29 0.07 -27.65
CA PRO A 174 -7.18 0.51 -28.50
C PRO A 174 -6.88 2.01 -28.46
N ASP A 175 -7.96 2.82 -28.50
CA ASP A 175 -7.93 4.28 -28.41
C ASP A 175 -9.18 4.80 -27.67
N LEU A 176 -9.01 5.26 -26.43
CA LEU A 176 -10.05 5.81 -25.57
C LEU A 176 -10.71 7.06 -26.15
N ARG A 177 -10.05 7.78 -27.07
CA ARG A 177 -10.65 8.95 -27.74
C ARG A 177 -11.77 8.55 -28.70
N LEU A 178 -11.80 7.28 -29.11
CA LEU A 178 -12.82 6.74 -30.02
C LEU A 178 -13.93 6.00 -29.28
N ASP A 179 -13.76 5.77 -27.97
CA ASP A 179 -14.77 5.11 -27.15
C ASP A 179 -15.73 6.16 -26.55
N PRO A 180 -17.04 6.14 -26.90
CA PRO A 180 -18.01 7.13 -26.44
C PRO A 180 -18.13 7.24 -24.92
N ARG A 181 -17.76 6.18 -24.17
CA ARG A 181 -17.79 6.16 -22.70
C ARG A 181 -16.71 7.06 -22.08
N PHE A 182 -15.60 7.24 -22.79
CA PHE A 182 -14.37 7.83 -22.23
C PHE A 182 -13.87 9.06 -22.99
N GLN A 183 -14.24 9.25 -24.27
CA GLN A 183 -13.68 10.30 -25.13
C GLN A 183 -13.74 11.72 -24.55
N ASN A 184 -14.79 12.03 -23.77
CA ASN A 184 -15.01 13.34 -23.17
C ASN A 184 -14.43 13.48 -21.75
N ARG A 185 -13.80 12.43 -21.21
CA ARG A 185 -13.25 12.44 -19.86
C ARG A 185 -12.00 13.32 -19.83
N PRO A 186 -11.77 14.13 -18.77
CA PRO A 186 -10.61 15.04 -18.71
C PRO A 186 -9.26 14.34 -18.92
N TYR A 187 -9.15 13.12 -18.40
CA TYR A 187 -7.95 12.31 -18.49
C TYR A 187 -7.73 11.64 -19.86
N VAL A 188 -8.69 11.76 -20.78
CA VAL A 188 -8.58 11.37 -22.20
C VAL A 188 -8.44 12.61 -23.07
N ALA A 189 -9.25 13.64 -22.83
CA ALA A 189 -9.29 14.85 -23.66
C ALA A 189 -8.04 15.74 -23.53
N SER A 190 -7.24 15.57 -22.47
CA SER A 190 -5.99 16.32 -22.31
C SER A 190 -4.93 15.94 -23.35
N GLU A 191 -4.00 16.87 -23.60
CA GLU A 191 -2.91 16.70 -24.59
C GLU A 191 -2.06 15.45 -24.29
N GLN A 192 -1.72 15.23 -23.02
CA GLN A 192 -1.03 14.05 -22.49
C GLN A 192 -2.00 13.02 -21.87
N GLY A 193 -3.21 12.92 -22.41
CA GLY A 193 -4.24 12.00 -21.91
C GLY A 193 -3.97 10.54 -22.26
N ILE A 194 -4.70 9.64 -21.60
CA ILE A 194 -4.65 8.21 -21.91
C ILE A 194 -5.21 7.98 -23.31
N ARG A 195 -4.56 7.11 -24.08
CA ARG A 195 -5.01 6.62 -25.38
C ARG A 195 -5.34 5.15 -25.31
N PHE A 196 -4.41 4.31 -24.87
CA PHE A 196 -4.64 2.89 -24.76
C PHE A 196 -5.01 2.50 -23.33
N TYR A 197 -5.96 1.57 -23.20
CA TYR A 197 -6.30 0.94 -21.93
C TYR A 197 -6.53 -0.56 -22.12
N ALA A 198 -6.04 -1.37 -21.19
CA ALA A 198 -6.49 -2.74 -21.04
C ALA A 198 -6.52 -3.14 -19.57
N GLY A 199 -7.47 -3.99 -19.18
CA GLY A 199 -7.57 -4.44 -17.81
C GLY A 199 -8.35 -5.74 -17.66
N VAL A 200 -7.95 -6.52 -16.68
CA VAL A 200 -8.59 -7.78 -16.28
C VAL A 200 -9.12 -7.65 -14.85
N PRO A 201 -10.22 -8.33 -14.49
CA PRO A 201 -10.74 -8.29 -13.13
C PRO A 201 -9.81 -9.05 -12.17
N ILE A 202 -9.75 -8.57 -10.93
CA ILE A 202 -9.25 -9.32 -9.78
C ILE A 202 -10.45 -10.08 -9.21
N ILE A 203 -10.33 -11.41 -9.18
CA ILE A 203 -11.42 -12.32 -8.81
C ILE A 203 -11.06 -13.00 -7.50
N SER A 204 -11.90 -12.83 -6.48
CA SER A 204 -11.72 -13.48 -5.19
C SER A 204 -11.92 -15.00 -5.26
N ARG A 205 -11.52 -15.70 -4.18
CA ARG A 205 -11.76 -17.14 -4.04
C ARG A 205 -13.25 -17.51 -4.06
N HIS A 206 -14.13 -16.57 -3.69
CA HIS A 206 -15.58 -16.73 -3.75
C HIS A 206 -16.16 -16.43 -5.14
N GLY A 207 -15.32 -16.13 -6.13
CA GLY A 207 -15.72 -15.85 -7.51
C GLY A 207 -16.25 -14.43 -7.75
N HIS A 208 -16.07 -13.51 -6.79
CA HIS A 208 -16.49 -12.13 -6.95
C HIS A 208 -15.39 -11.29 -7.60
N LYS A 209 -15.74 -10.50 -8.60
CA LYS A 209 -14.84 -9.52 -9.21
C LYS A 209 -14.73 -8.30 -8.31
N ILE A 210 -13.69 -8.22 -7.50
CA ILE A 210 -13.54 -7.21 -6.43
C ILE A 210 -12.68 -6.00 -6.83
N GLY A 211 -12.04 -6.07 -8.01
CA GLY A 211 -11.11 -5.04 -8.45
C GLY A 211 -10.63 -5.25 -9.87
N ALA A 212 -9.62 -4.48 -10.26
CA ALA A 212 -9.02 -4.54 -11.58
C ALA A 212 -7.50 -4.46 -11.51
N TYR A 213 -6.86 -5.25 -12.37
CA TYR A 213 -5.46 -5.12 -12.74
C TYR A 213 -5.39 -4.57 -14.16
N ALA A 214 -4.87 -3.35 -14.30
CA ALA A 214 -5.00 -2.59 -15.53
C ALA A 214 -3.70 -1.94 -15.97
N VAL A 215 -3.57 -1.74 -17.27
CA VAL A 215 -2.48 -1.07 -17.97
C VAL A 215 -3.02 0.07 -18.81
N SER A 216 -2.19 1.09 -18.99
CA SER A 216 -2.55 2.25 -19.81
C SER A 216 -1.34 2.88 -20.48
N ASP A 217 -1.57 3.51 -21.63
CA ASP A 217 -0.55 4.22 -22.39
C ASP A 217 -1.09 5.54 -22.97
N GLU A 218 -0.19 6.49 -23.22
CA GLU A 218 -0.44 7.75 -23.93
C GLU A 218 -0.33 7.58 -25.45
N SER A 219 0.10 6.40 -25.92
CA SER A 219 0.05 6.00 -27.34
C SER A 219 -1.04 4.97 -27.58
N THR A 220 -1.70 5.03 -28.74
CA THR A 220 -2.67 4.01 -29.16
C THR A 220 -1.98 2.67 -29.40
N ARG A 221 -2.70 1.56 -29.22
CA ARG A 221 -2.22 0.21 -29.57
C ARG A 221 -3.30 -0.56 -30.30
N HIS A 222 -2.94 -1.62 -31.01
CA HIS A 222 -3.90 -2.47 -31.72
C HIS A 222 -4.78 -3.34 -30.80
N GLY A 223 -4.39 -3.49 -29.53
CA GLY A 223 -5.03 -4.36 -28.55
C GLY A 223 -3.96 -5.10 -27.74
N LEU A 224 -4.35 -6.25 -27.18
CA LEU A 224 -3.42 -7.21 -26.57
C LEU A 224 -3.34 -8.47 -27.43
N THR A 225 -2.17 -9.10 -27.44
CA THR A 225 -2.04 -10.48 -27.92
C THR A 225 -2.67 -11.46 -26.92
N VAL A 226 -2.93 -12.70 -27.35
CA VAL A 226 -3.44 -13.75 -26.46
C VAL A 226 -2.51 -13.98 -25.28
N ASP A 227 -1.21 -14.03 -25.51
CA ASP A 227 -0.18 -14.21 -24.48
C ASP A 227 -0.16 -13.06 -23.47
N GLU A 228 -0.33 -11.81 -23.94
CA GLU A 228 -0.39 -10.64 -23.05
C GLU A 228 -1.64 -10.66 -22.17
N LEU A 229 -2.81 -11.01 -22.73
CA LEU A 229 -4.05 -11.12 -21.97
C LEU A 229 -3.97 -12.24 -20.93
N GLN A 230 -3.46 -13.42 -21.31
CA GLN A 230 -3.26 -14.54 -20.39
C GLN A 230 -2.24 -14.21 -19.30
N PHE A 231 -1.15 -13.53 -19.65
CA PHE A 231 -0.19 -13.02 -18.68
C PHE A 231 -0.85 -12.08 -17.67
N MET A 232 -1.66 -11.12 -18.13
CA MET A 232 -2.39 -10.22 -17.23
C MET A 232 -3.33 -10.98 -16.28
N GLN A 233 -4.04 -12.00 -16.76
CA GLN A 233 -4.88 -12.85 -15.92
C GLN A 233 -4.06 -13.61 -14.86
N GLY A 234 -2.89 -14.14 -15.23
CA GLY A 234 -1.99 -14.80 -14.30
C GLY A 234 -1.47 -13.85 -13.21
N VAL A 235 -1.10 -12.62 -13.56
CA VAL A 235 -0.70 -11.62 -12.56
C VAL A 235 -1.88 -11.19 -11.69
N SER A 236 -3.08 -11.07 -12.25
CA SER A 236 -4.30 -10.78 -11.48
C SER A 236 -4.57 -11.85 -10.42
N GLN A 237 -4.34 -13.13 -10.74
CA GLN A 237 -4.42 -14.22 -9.78
C GLN A 237 -3.36 -14.09 -8.67
N ALA A 238 -2.11 -13.80 -9.03
CA ALA A 238 -1.03 -13.60 -8.05
C ALA A 238 -1.29 -12.39 -7.12
N ILE A 239 -1.88 -11.31 -7.67
CA ILE A 239 -2.35 -10.16 -6.88
C ILE A 239 -3.40 -10.60 -5.87
N MET A 240 -4.40 -11.38 -6.28
CA MET A 240 -5.43 -11.88 -5.37
C MET A 240 -4.81 -12.74 -4.26
N GLU A 241 -3.90 -13.64 -4.60
CA GLU A 241 -3.19 -14.45 -3.61
C GLU A 241 -2.46 -13.57 -2.58
N HIS A 242 -1.73 -12.55 -3.02
CA HIS A 242 -1.07 -11.60 -2.12
C HIS A 242 -2.06 -10.85 -1.21
N LEU A 243 -3.22 -10.44 -1.73
CA LEU A 243 -4.26 -9.78 -0.92
C LEU A 243 -4.84 -10.72 0.14
N GLU A 244 -5.02 -12.01 -0.17
CA GLU A 244 -5.43 -13.03 0.80
C GLU A 244 -4.38 -13.19 1.91
N TRP A 245 -3.10 -13.31 1.55
CA TRP A 245 -2.01 -13.41 2.51
C TRP A 245 -1.93 -12.18 3.43
N ALA A 246 -2.09 -10.99 2.87
CA ALA A 246 -2.09 -9.75 3.63
C ALA A 246 -3.26 -9.69 4.62
N ARG A 247 -4.47 -10.12 4.20
CA ARG A 247 -5.65 -10.21 5.06
C ARG A 247 -5.44 -11.20 6.21
N ASP A 248 -5.03 -12.42 5.89
CA ASP A 248 -4.83 -13.48 6.87
C ASP A 248 -3.78 -13.06 7.92
N ARG A 249 -2.72 -12.35 7.51
CA ARG A 249 -1.71 -11.81 8.43
C ARG A 249 -2.30 -10.80 9.41
N VAL A 250 -3.15 -9.88 8.94
CA VAL A 250 -3.80 -8.87 9.78
C VAL A 250 -4.77 -9.53 10.76
N ASP A 251 -5.55 -10.49 10.32
CA ASP A 251 -6.54 -11.17 11.16
C ASP A 251 -5.87 -12.02 12.25
N ARG A 252 -4.78 -12.71 11.91
CA ARG A 252 -3.93 -13.42 12.91
C ARG A 252 -3.38 -12.46 13.96
N PHE A 253 -2.83 -11.32 13.53
CA PHE A 253 -2.28 -10.33 14.46
C PHE A 253 -3.36 -9.74 15.40
N LYS A 254 -4.56 -9.47 14.88
CA LYS A 254 -5.70 -9.03 15.71
C LYS A 254 -6.10 -10.10 16.73
N GLY A 255 -6.19 -11.36 16.30
CA GLY A 255 -6.51 -12.49 17.18
C GLY A 255 -5.49 -12.65 18.31
N GLU A 256 -4.20 -12.61 18.01
CA GLU A 256 -3.13 -12.68 19.01
C GLU A 256 -3.21 -11.54 20.03
N ARG A 257 -3.53 -10.32 19.58
CA ARG A 257 -3.70 -9.17 20.49
C ARG A 257 -4.89 -9.34 21.44
N ILE A 258 -6.00 -9.88 20.95
CA ILE A 258 -7.19 -10.14 21.77
C ILE A 258 -6.86 -11.19 22.82
N VAL A 259 -6.22 -12.30 22.44
CA VAL A 259 -5.82 -13.38 23.35
C VAL A 259 -4.88 -12.86 24.44
N ARG A 260 -3.86 -12.06 24.07
CA ARG A 260 -2.95 -11.45 25.05
C ARG A 260 -3.65 -10.48 25.99
N GLY A 261 -4.58 -9.67 25.47
CA GLY A 261 -5.36 -8.74 26.28
C GLY A 261 -6.26 -9.46 27.30
N LEU A 262 -6.90 -10.55 26.87
CA LEU A 262 -7.71 -11.40 27.75
C LEU A 262 -6.85 -12.09 28.83
N ALA A 263 -5.67 -12.62 28.46
CA ALA A 263 -4.75 -13.21 29.41
C ALA A 263 -4.31 -12.18 30.49
N ALA A 264 -3.91 -10.98 30.06
CA ALA A 264 -3.54 -9.91 30.98
C ALA A 264 -4.71 -9.45 31.88
N PHE A 265 -5.93 -9.45 31.35
CA PHE A 265 -7.13 -9.13 32.14
C PHE A 265 -7.40 -10.19 33.22
N ILE A 266 -7.30 -11.49 32.89
CA ILE A 266 -7.49 -12.59 33.85
C ILE A 266 -6.42 -12.54 34.94
N GLU A 267 -5.16 -12.32 34.57
CA GLU A 267 -4.05 -12.14 35.53
C GLU A 267 -4.27 -10.91 36.42
N GLY A 268 -4.78 -9.81 35.87
CA GLY A 268 -5.12 -8.59 36.62
C GLY A 268 -6.33 -8.74 37.55
N CYS A 269 -7.33 -9.55 37.19
CA CYS A 269 -8.46 -9.88 38.05
C CYS A 269 -8.07 -10.80 39.21
N SER A 270 -7.08 -11.66 39.00
CA SER A 270 -6.58 -12.58 40.03
C SER A 270 -5.82 -11.87 41.17
N GLY A 271 -5.63 -10.54 41.10
CA GLY A 271 -5.00 -9.72 42.13
C GLY A 271 -5.98 -8.93 43.02
N MET A 272 -7.29 -9.13 42.90
CA MET A 272 -8.32 -8.37 43.65
C MET A 272 -9.03 -9.16 44.76
N ASP A 273 -8.69 -10.44 45.00
CA ASP A 273 -9.33 -11.28 46.04
C ASP A 273 -8.51 -11.45 47.33
N ASP A 274 -7.51 -10.58 47.60
CA ASP A 274 -6.89 -10.51 48.93
C ASP A 274 -7.45 -9.31 49.72
N GLU A 275 -8.58 -9.51 50.40
CA GLU A 275 -9.01 -8.63 51.50
C GLU A 275 -7.97 -8.69 52.64
N PRO A 276 -7.71 -7.57 53.34
CA PRO A 276 -6.58 -7.46 54.25
C PRO A 276 -6.90 -8.11 55.60
N ASN A 277 -6.27 -9.25 55.90
CA ASN A 277 -6.35 -9.85 57.24
C ASN A 277 -5.53 -9.02 58.26
N PRO A 278 -6.15 -8.41 59.29
CA PRO A 278 -5.48 -7.52 60.22
C PRO A 278 -4.91 -8.31 61.40
N SER A 279 -3.99 -9.24 61.17
CA SER A 279 -3.25 -9.84 62.29
C SER A 279 -1.94 -10.49 61.86
N LYS A 280 -0.87 -9.68 61.77
CA LYS A 280 0.50 -10.10 62.15
C LYS A 280 1.42 -8.89 62.25
N ARG A 281 1.39 -8.27 63.43
CA ARG A 281 2.45 -7.38 63.91
C ARG A 281 3.72 -8.18 64.22
N ARG A 282 4.87 -7.66 63.75
CA ARG A 282 6.28 -7.90 64.20
C ARG A 282 6.85 -9.30 63.86
N SER A 283 8.11 -9.48 63.43
CA SER A 283 9.26 -8.61 63.17
C SER A 283 10.41 -9.44 62.57
N SER A 284 11.13 -8.94 61.56
CA SER A 284 12.60 -9.04 61.48
C SER A 284 13.18 -8.16 60.35
N ARG A 285 14.17 -7.35 60.74
CA ARG A 285 15.14 -6.56 59.93
C ARG A 285 15.99 -7.51 59.03
N SER A 286 16.67 -7.17 57.93
CA SER A 286 17.47 -6.00 57.44
C SER A 286 18.12 -6.41 56.08
N PRO A 287 18.97 -5.62 55.36
CA PRO A 287 19.28 -4.19 55.44
C PRO A 287 19.17 -3.42 54.09
N SER A 288 18.95 -2.11 54.20
CA SER A 288 19.17 -1.10 53.18
C SER A 288 20.65 -0.69 53.08
N THR A 289 21.19 -0.50 51.88
CA THR A 289 22.37 0.35 51.68
C THR A 289 22.20 1.24 50.45
N VAL A 290 21.79 2.47 50.75
CA VAL A 290 21.88 3.67 49.91
C VAL A 290 23.36 4.03 49.73
N ARG A 291 23.79 4.36 48.50
CA ARG A 291 25.14 4.87 48.23
C ARG A 291 25.29 6.33 48.68
N PRO A 292 26.35 6.73 49.42
CA PRO A 292 26.61 8.13 49.72
C PRO A 292 27.50 8.80 48.66
N ARG A 293 27.18 10.07 48.36
CA ARG A 293 28.01 11.02 47.60
C ARG A 293 29.18 11.50 48.47
N ILE A 294 30.39 11.53 47.92
CA ILE A 294 31.56 12.17 48.54
C ILE A 294 31.80 13.50 47.83
N SER A 295 31.68 14.60 48.57
CA SER A 295 32.16 15.94 48.21
C SER A 295 33.50 16.20 48.92
N LEU A 296 34.56 16.45 48.16
CA LEU A 296 35.86 16.85 48.70
C LEU A 296 35.94 18.39 48.77
N SER A 297 35.90 18.93 49.98
CA SER A 297 36.24 20.31 50.31
C SER A 297 37.67 20.39 50.86
N ARG A 298 38.49 21.28 50.29
CA ARG A 298 39.87 21.61 50.69
C ARG A 298 39.97 22.10 52.15
N PRO A 299 41.09 21.84 52.85
CA PRO A 299 41.55 22.68 53.94
C PRO A 299 42.55 23.76 53.47
N ARG A 300 42.44 24.94 54.09
CA ARG A 300 43.39 26.07 54.03
C ARG A 300 44.45 25.94 55.13
N ASP A 301 45.68 26.30 54.75
CA ASP A 301 46.73 27.07 55.44
C ASP A 301 47.15 26.73 56.88
N LEU A 302 48.45 26.48 57.10
CA LEU A 302 49.37 27.39 57.84
C LEU A 302 50.76 26.77 58.10
N LEU A 303 51.78 27.62 57.87
CA LEU A 303 53.24 27.55 58.13
C LEU A 303 54.11 26.76 57.15
#